data_AF-A0A838B4F1-F1
#
_entry.id   AF-A0A838B4F1-F1
#
_cell.length_a   1.000
_cell.length_b   1.000
_cell.length_c   1.000
_cell.angle_alpha   90.00
_cell.angle_beta   90.00
_cell.angle_gamma   90.00
#
_symmetry.space_group_name_H-M   'P 1'
#
loop_
_entity.id
_entity.type
_entity.pdbx_description
1 polymer ?
#
loop_
_entity_poly.entity_id
_entity_poly.type
_entity_poly.pdbx_seq_one_letter_code
_entity_poly.pdbx_strand_id
1 'polypeptide(L)'
;MIDLPPENETEAKNRDLAIAAASQATEACAELLRFAREGDGVMTGPFATEVVEQLLDAAKMAMEVEGCQTEERTQVYGAIEKYLEGWA
;
A
#
# COMPACT_ATOMS: atom_id res chain seq x y z
N MET A 1 -16.28 -17.00 -1.46
CA MET A 1 -16.22 -15.76 -2.26
C MET A 1 -16.63 -16.14 -3.67
N ILE A 2 -17.68 -15.55 -4.21
CA ILE A 2 -18.09 -15.79 -5.60
C ILE A 2 -17.14 -14.97 -6.48
N ASP A 3 -16.42 -15.62 -7.38
CA ASP A 3 -15.51 -14.98 -8.33
C ASP A 3 -16.32 -14.53 -9.55
N LEU A 4 -16.69 -13.25 -9.58
CA LEU A 4 -17.39 -12.65 -10.71
C LEU A 4 -16.36 -12.13 -11.71
N PRO A 5 -16.47 -12.44 -13.02
CA PRO A 5 -15.55 -11.88 -14.00
C PRO A 5 -15.65 -10.34 -14.03
N PRO A 6 -14.57 -9.63 -14.38
CA PRO A 6 -14.61 -8.18 -14.56
C PRO A 6 -15.48 -7.80 -15.76
N GLU A 7 -16.20 -6.69 -15.65
CA GLU A 7 -17.09 -6.15 -16.68
C GLU A 7 -16.31 -5.48 -17.83
N ASN A 8 -15.10 -4.96 -17.54
CA ASN A 8 -14.24 -4.30 -18.53
C ASN A 8 -12.75 -4.32 -18.10
N GLU A 9 -11.86 -3.89 -19.00
CA GLU A 9 -10.41 -3.85 -18.75
C GLU A 9 -10.00 -2.92 -17.60
N THR A 10 -10.71 -1.80 -17.40
CA THR A 10 -10.43 -0.87 -16.30
C THR A 10 -10.73 -1.51 -14.96
N GLU A 11 -11.86 -2.20 -14.84
CA GLU A 11 -12.21 -2.93 -13.62
C GLU A 11 -11.21 -4.06 -13.35
N ALA A 12 -10.79 -4.79 -14.38
CA ALA A 12 -9.75 -5.82 -14.24
C ALA A 12 -8.46 -5.23 -13.65
N LYS A 13 -7.97 -4.12 -14.20
CA LYS A 13 -6.79 -3.40 -13.69
C LYS A 13 -6.98 -2.93 -12.25
N ASN A 14 -8.14 -2.36 -11.92
CA ASN A 14 -8.43 -1.89 -10.56
C ASN A 14 -8.48 -3.04 -9.56
N ARG A 15 -8.96 -4.22 -9.96
CA ARG A 15 -8.94 -5.44 -9.12
C ARG A 15 -7.51 -5.92 -8.89
N ASP A 16 -6.68 -5.97 -9.93
CA ASP A 16 -5.26 -6.33 -9.80
C ASP A 16 -4.52 -5.36 -8.88
N LEU A 17 -4.78 -4.06 -9.04
CA LEU A 17 -4.20 -3.00 -8.21
C LEU A 17 -4.64 -3.11 -6.74
N ALA A 18 -5.92 -3.43 -6.50
CA ALA A 18 -6.42 -3.67 -5.15
C ALA A 18 -5.79 -4.91 -4.49
N ILE A 19 -5.52 -5.97 -5.27
CA ILE A 19 -4.82 -7.17 -4.78
C ILE A 19 -3.37 -6.84 -4.41
N ALA A 20 -2.68 -6.07 -5.26
CA ALA A 20 -1.32 -5.62 -4.99
C ALA A 20 -1.25 -4.76 -3.72
N ALA A 21 -2.15 -3.76 -3.60
CA ALA A 21 -2.26 -2.92 -2.41
C ALA A 21 -2.50 -3.75 -1.14
N ALA A 22 -3.44 -4.69 -1.19
CA ALA A 22 -3.75 -5.56 -0.05
C ALA A 22 -2.57 -6.44 0.36
N SER A 23 -1.84 -6.99 -0.61
CA SER A 23 -0.67 -7.84 -0.36
C SER A 23 0.42 -7.04 0.36
N GLN A 24 0.74 -5.86 -0.14
CA GLN A 24 1.80 -5.01 0.41
C GLN A 24 1.45 -4.46 1.80
N ALA A 25 0.20 -4.03 2.01
CA ALA A 25 -0.27 -3.64 3.34
C ALA A 25 -0.22 -4.80 4.34
N THR A 26 -0.51 -6.03 3.90
CA THR A 26 -0.47 -7.22 4.75
C THR A 26 0.95 -7.51 5.24
N GLU A 27 1.95 -7.42 4.37
CA GLU A 27 3.36 -7.60 4.74
C GLU A 27 3.82 -6.56 5.76
N ALA A 28 3.50 -5.28 5.52
CA ALA A 28 3.83 -4.20 6.44
C ALA A 28 3.13 -4.37 7.80
N CYS A 29 1.86 -4.79 7.80
CA CYS A 29 1.12 -5.06 9.05
C CYS A 29 1.66 -6.27 9.81
N ALA A 30 2.11 -7.32 9.10
CA ALA A 30 2.76 -8.46 9.72
C ALA A 30 4.03 -8.03 10.47
N GLU A 31 4.83 -7.11 9.90
CA GLU A 31 6.01 -6.57 10.54
C GLU A 31 5.69 -5.68 11.74
N LEU A 32 4.67 -4.82 11.63
CA LEU A 32 4.18 -4.03 12.79
C LEU A 32 3.76 -4.94 13.94
N LEU A 33 3.06 -6.04 13.65
CA LEU A 33 2.64 -7.02 14.65
C LEU A 33 3.83 -7.81 15.23
N ARG A 34 4.82 -8.14 14.40
CA ARG A 34 6.07 -8.74 14.86
C ARG A 34 6.76 -7.81 15.86
N PHE A 35 6.98 -6.54 15.50
CA PHE A 35 7.59 -5.55 16.39
C PHE A 35 6.82 -5.38 17.70
N ALA A 36 5.49 -5.32 17.65
CA ALA A 36 4.67 -5.21 18.85
C ALA A 36 4.83 -6.40 19.82
N ARG A 37 5.22 -7.58 19.32
CA ARG A 37 5.39 -8.80 20.12
C ARG A 37 6.84 -9.03 20.56
N GLU A 38 7.78 -8.75 19.67
CA GLU A 38 9.20 -9.11 19.84
C GLU A 38 10.07 -7.91 20.20
N GLY A 39 9.55 -6.69 20.03
CA GLY A 39 10.32 -5.45 20.16
C GLY A 39 11.35 -5.29 19.04
N ASP A 40 12.37 -4.50 19.34
CA ASP A 40 13.51 -4.25 18.45
C ASP A 40 14.40 -5.50 18.39
N GLY A 41 13.98 -6.45 17.54
CA GLY A 41 14.57 -7.79 17.44
C GLY A 41 15.73 -7.91 16.47
N VAL A 42 16.06 -6.85 15.71
CA VAL A 42 17.07 -6.88 14.64
C VAL A 42 18.13 -5.82 14.89
N MET A 43 19.41 -6.19 14.76
CA MET A 43 20.57 -5.28 14.94
C MET A 43 20.60 -4.08 13.98
N THR A 44 19.67 -4.01 13.02
CA THR A 44 19.62 -3.01 11.94
C THR A 44 18.49 -1.98 12.10
N GLY A 45 17.61 -2.12 13.11
CA GLY A 45 16.54 -1.17 13.42
C GLY A 45 15.18 -1.83 13.72
N PRO A 46 14.15 -1.01 14.04
CA PRO A 46 12.86 -1.48 14.55
C PRO A 46 12.12 -2.44 13.62
N PHE A 47 12.24 -2.24 12.30
CA PHE A 47 11.56 -3.02 11.29
C PHE A 47 12.57 -3.67 10.34
N ALA A 48 12.29 -4.92 9.99
CA ALA A 48 13.07 -5.71 9.02
C ALA A 48 12.72 -5.39 7.55
N THR A 49 11.61 -4.67 7.31
CA THR A 49 11.17 -4.20 6.00
C THR A 49 10.88 -2.69 6.03
N GLU A 50 10.75 -2.09 4.85
CA GLU A 50 10.40 -0.68 4.62
C GLU A 50 8.89 -0.47 4.85
N VAL A 51 8.47 -0.62 6.11
CA VAL A 51 7.06 -0.63 6.53
C VAL A 51 6.32 0.64 6.11
N VAL A 52 6.97 1.80 6.21
CA VAL A 52 6.35 3.09 5.85
C VAL A 52 6.10 3.13 4.35
N GLU A 53 7.11 2.80 3.56
CA GLU A 53 7.09 2.81 2.10
C GLU A 53 6.04 1.83 1.57
N GLN A 54 6.00 0.61 2.10
CA GLN A 54 5.00 -0.40 1.75
C GLN A 54 3.56 0.05 2.06
N LEU A 55 3.33 0.71 3.19
CA LEU A 55 1.99 1.23 3.53
C LEU A 55 1.59 2.41 2.64
N LEU A 56 2.55 3.27 2.29
CA LEU A 56 2.30 4.42 1.42
C LEU A 56 2.05 3.99 -0.03
N ASP A 57 2.78 3.00 -0.55
CA ASP A 57 2.54 2.44 -1.88
C ASP A 57 1.18 1.72 -1.95
N ALA A 58 0.83 0.95 -0.92
CA ALA A 58 -0.52 0.38 -0.78
C ALA A 58 -1.62 1.46 -0.74
N ALA A 59 -1.41 2.54 0.00
CA ALA A 59 -2.36 3.66 0.05
C ALA A 59 -2.48 4.35 -1.32
N LYS A 60 -1.37 4.59 -2.01
CA LYS A 60 -1.35 5.17 -3.37
C LYS A 60 -2.15 4.31 -4.34
N MET A 61 -1.89 3.00 -4.38
CA MET A 61 -2.64 2.05 -5.22
C MET A 61 -4.14 2.07 -4.92
N ALA A 62 -4.53 2.13 -3.64
CA ALA A 62 -5.95 2.27 -3.28
C ALA A 62 -6.56 3.60 -3.76
N MET A 63 -5.79 4.71 -3.68
CA MET A 63 -6.23 6.02 -4.16
C MET A 63 -6.36 6.07 -5.69
N GLU A 64 -5.54 5.33 -6.43
CA GLU A 64 -5.69 5.18 -7.89
C GLU A 64 -6.99 4.46 -8.25
N VAL A 65 -7.39 3.45 -7.46
CA VAL A 65 -8.67 2.74 -7.64
C VAL A 65 -9.87 3.64 -7.29
N GLU A 66 -9.84 4.34 -6.15
CA GLU A 66 -10.93 5.22 -5.71
C GLU A 66 -11.01 6.53 -6.51
N GLY A 67 -9.88 6.96 -7.07
CA GLY A 67 -9.69 8.30 -7.61
C GLY A 67 -9.46 9.37 -6.53
N CYS A 68 -8.82 10.46 -6.92
CA CYS A 68 -8.56 11.62 -6.04
C CYS A 68 -9.61 12.72 -6.25
N GLN A 69 -10.83 12.50 -5.74
CA GLN A 69 -11.97 13.40 -6.03
C GLN A 69 -11.95 14.74 -5.28
N THR A 70 -11.08 14.91 -4.28
CA THR A 70 -10.95 16.16 -3.51
C THR A 70 -9.54 16.73 -3.64
N GLU A 71 -9.42 18.04 -3.38
CA GLU A 71 -8.12 18.72 -3.38
C GLU A 71 -7.19 18.13 -2.31
N GLU A 72 -7.72 17.85 -1.11
CA GLU A 72 -6.92 17.25 -0.03
C GLU A 72 -6.41 15.86 -0.41
N ARG A 73 -7.25 15.02 -1.03
CA ARG A 73 -6.80 13.70 -1.50
C ARG A 73 -5.76 13.82 -2.61
N THR A 74 -5.90 14.79 -3.52
CA THR A 74 -4.91 15.04 -4.56
C THR A 74 -3.56 15.47 -3.97
N GLN A 75 -3.57 16.33 -2.95
CA GLN A 75 -2.35 16.77 -2.26
C GLN A 75 -1.66 15.59 -1.54
N VAL A 76 -2.44 14.74 -0.86
CA VAL A 76 -1.91 13.52 -0.21
C VAL A 76 -1.28 12.59 -1.26
N TYR A 77 -1.99 12.34 -2.36
CA TYR A 77 -1.48 11.49 -3.44
C TYR A 77 -0.14 11.99 -3.97
N GLY A 78 -0.04 13.28 -4.30
CA GLY A 78 1.21 13.86 -4.81
C GLY A 78 2.34 13.87 -3.77
N ALA A 79 2.03 14.00 -2.48
CA ALA A 79 3.02 13.90 -1.42
C ALA A 79 3.56 12.48 -1.28
N ILE A 80 2.68 11.46 -1.37
CA ILE A 80 3.05 10.05 -1.36
C ILE A 80 3.90 9.71 -2.57
N GLU A 81 3.44 10.07 -3.78
CA GLU A 81 4.16 9.80 -5.02
C GLU A 81 5.57 10.38 -4.98
N LYS A 82 5.71 11.65 -4.59
CA LYS A 82 7.02 12.31 -4.43
C LYS A 82 7.92 11.63 -3.40
N TYR A 83 7.36 11.15 -2.29
CA TYR A 83 8.14 10.43 -1.27
C TYR A 83 8.69 9.10 -1.82
N LEU A 84 7.89 8.38 -2.62
CA LEU A 84 8.23 7.08 -3.18
C LEU A 84 9.07 7.14 -4.46
N GLU A 85 9.28 8.31 -5.07
CA GLU A 85 10.15 8.47 -6.27
C GLU A 85 11.57 7.92 -6.10
N GLY A 86 12.09 7.88 -4.86
CA GLY A 86 13.41 7.32 -4.55
C GLY A 86 13.41 5.83 -4.18
N TRP A 87 12.24 5.20 -4.19
CA TRP A 87 12.00 3.85 -3.68
C TRP A 87 11.64 2.84 -4.79
N ALA A 88 10.95 3.29 -5.83
CA ALA A 88 10.51 2.46 -6.98
C ALA A 88 11.65 2.10 -7.96
#